data_AF-A0A926CS45-F1
#
_entry.id   AF-A0A926CS45-F1
#
_cell.length_a   1.000
_cell.length_b   1.000
_cell.length_c   1.000
_cell.angle_alpha   90.00
_cell.angle_beta   90.00
_cell.angle_gamma   90.00
#
_symmetry.space_group_name_H-M   'P 1'
#
loop_
_entity.id
_entity.type
_entity.pdbx_description
1 polymer ?
#
loop_
_entity_poly.entity_id
_entity_poly.type
_entity_poly.pdbx_seq_one_letter_code
_entity_poly.pdbx_strand_id
1 'polypeptide(L)'
;MRRLSTHLLWLAALLILAVLPGFAIQAQTDPNPICTAAQERSTSAFTANCGDLPEGFACYGATGVQAIPKTPREDFFNFEGARASLQDFVSLQVTGVEATGQWGVAAINLGDGAVASASDPYENVLLVLTGNARLEQTTAEEPNVKAFLFFTDRTTCVEAPAALVIRTPEDKANVQLNINGAKMSVSSTVILRTLPPGNVMQLYTVEGNVVLEQPGGGSTITVSTGQTTVRCLSEPDNIGFDGQSNDRIVTDSCGWTTPVPVTLEEQLLSESLLKLLGDNVVSSLCPNGGTNLVHNVARGETIARIAARYGVTIADIVRENNIINLNLIFVGQSLKITCGVDIGYTPVLGGGGVVITPPPPPGTSTIP
;
A
#
# COMPACT_ATOMS: atom_id res chain seq x y z
N MET A 1 71.20 9.14 33.93
CA MET A 1 69.91 9.82 33.66
C MET A 1 69.32 9.25 32.38
N ARG A 2 68.26 8.42 32.45
CA ARG A 2 67.30 8.09 31.36
C ARG A 2 66.55 6.80 31.72
N ARG A 3 65.48 6.92 32.52
CA ARG A 3 64.36 5.97 32.62
C ARG A 3 63.13 6.72 33.13
N LEU A 4 62.71 7.77 32.44
CA LEU A 4 61.44 8.46 32.67
C LEU A 4 60.94 8.89 31.29
N SER A 5 60.20 8.02 30.58
CA SER A 5 59.67 8.40 29.25
C SER A 5 58.51 7.55 28.78
N THR A 6 58.30 6.34 29.29
CA THR A 6 57.26 5.45 28.75
C THR A 6 55.94 5.54 29.52
N HIS A 7 55.97 5.75 30.84
CA HIS A 7 54.73 5.80 31.64
C HIS A 7 53.96 7.14 31.54
N LEU A 8 54.63 8.26 31.26
CA LEU A 8 53.95 9.55 31.05
C LEU A 8 53.19 9.60 29.72
N LEU A 9 53.68 8.92 28.68
CA LEU A 9 53.02 8.85 27.37
C LEU A 9 51.75 8.00 27.43
N TRP A 10 51.72 6.95 28.27
CA TRP A 10 50.51 6.12 28.45
C TRP A 10 49.41 6.83 29.25
N LEU A 11 49.77 7.65 30.24
CA LEU A 11 48.79 8.44 31.00
C LEU A 11 48.18 9.59 30.17
N ALA A 12 48.97 10.22 29.28
CA ALA A 12 48.46 11.22 28.35
C ALA A 12 47.52 10.62 27.29
N ALA A 13 47.79 9.39 26.83
CA ALA A 13 46.91 8.68 25.89
C ALA A 13 45.57 8.25 26.52
N LEU A 14 45.57 7.92 27.82
CA LEU A 14 44.35 7.53 28.54
C LEU A 14 43.46 8.73 28.92
N LEU A 15 44.04 9.92 29.10
CA LEU A 15 43.27 11.13 29.42
C LEU A 15 42.58 11.76 28.20
N ILE A 16 43.06 11.49 26.98
CA ILE A 16 42.44 11.98 25.73
C ILE A 16 41.19 11.17 25.35
N LEU A 17 40.99 9.98 25.94
CA LEU A 17 39.83 9.12 25.64
C LEU A 17 38.55 9.46 26.43
N ALA A 18 38.59 10.41 27.37
CA ALA A 18 37.50 10.61 28.34
C ALA A 18 36.64 11.86 28.14
N VAL A 19 36.87 12.69 27.11
CA VAL A 19 36.05 13.90 26.87
C VAL A 19 35.79 14.10 25.38
N LEU A 20 35.03 13.19 24.78
CA LEU A 20 34.22 13.54 23.62
C LEU A 20 32.76 13.49 24.07
N PRO A 21 32.07 14.64 24.21
CA PRO A 21 30.62 14.61 24.40
C PRO A 21 30.03 13.85 23.21
N GLY A 22 29.34 12.75 23.51
CA GLY A 22 28.62 11.98 22.53
C GLY A 22 27.51 12.85 21.93
N PHE A 23 27.82 13.56 20.85
CA PHE A 23 26.82 14.07 19.95
C PHE A 23 26.25 12.86 19.21
N ALA A 24 25.22 12.24 19.78
CA ALA A 24 24.34 11.37 19.02
C ALA A 24 23.58 12.25 18.01
N ILE A 25 24.16 12.43 16.82
CA ILE A 25 23.46 13.03 15.68
C ILE A 25 22.70 11.89 15.00
N GLN A 26 21.37 11.97 14.94
CA GLN A 26 20.53 10.96 14.30
C GLN A 26 20.89 10.80 12.81
N ALA A 27 20.94 9.55 12.33
CA ALA A 27 21.59 9.19 11.07
C ALA A 27 20.73 9.34 9.80
N GLN A 28 19.42 9.57 9.90
CA GLN A 28 18.57 9.85 8.75
C GLN A 28 17.25 10.46 9.24
N THR A 29 16.96 11.70 8.84
CA THR A 29 15.62 12.26 9.01
C THR A 29 14.74 11.72 7.88
N ASP A 30 13.69 11.00 8.26
CA ASP A 30 12.57 10.72 7.37
C ASP A 30 12.15 12.04 6.68
N PRO A 31 12.07 12.12 5.34
CA PRO A 31 11.63 13.34 4.67
C PRO A 31 10.20 13.71 5.04
N ASN A 32 9.38 12.75 5.49
CA ASN A 32 8.02 12.99 5.95
C ASN A 32 7.61 12.06 7.12
N PRO A 33 8.12 12.32 8.34
CA PRO A 33 7.89 11.46 9.51
C PRO A 33 6.41 11.37 9.92
N ILE A 34 5.61 12.37 9.53
CA ILE A 34 4.17 12.37 9.81
C ILE A 34 3.46 11.34 8.92
N CYS A 35 3.78 11.27 7.62
CA CYS A 35 3.15 10.32 6.70
C CYS A 35 3.54 8.87 7.04
N THR A 36 4.82 8.61 7.35
CA THR A 36 5.28 7.28 7.74
C THR A 36 4.62 6.81 9.04
N ALA A 37 4.59 7.68 10.06
CA ALA A 37 3.91 7.37 11.33
C ALA A 37 2.40 7.14 11.14
N ALA A 38 1.78 7.89 10.24
CA ALA A 38 0.36 7.72 9.91
C ALA A 38 0.09 6.37 9.24
N GLN A 39 0.94 5.96 8.28
CA GLN A 39 0.86 4.66 7.64
C GLN A 39 0.98 3.53 8.67
N GLU A 40 2.04 3.52 9.48
CA GLU A 40 2.30 2.45 10.46
C GLU A 40 1.19 2.31 11.50
N ARG A 41 0.70 3.45 12.01
CA ARG A 41 -0.39 3.49 12.98
C ARG A 41 -1.69 2.95 12.37
N SER A 42 -2.07 3.46 11.20
CA SER A 42 -3.32 3.06 10.56
C SER A 42 -3.28 1.62 10.05
N THR A 43 -2.14 1.12 9.59
CA THR A 43 -1.98 -0.30 9.26
C THR A 43 -2.21 -1.18 10.49
N SER A 44 -1.57 -0.85 11.61
CA SER A 44 -1.72 -1.62 12.86
C SER A 44 -3.17 -1.60 13.36
N ALA A 45 -3.82 -0.43 13.33
CA ALA A 45 -5.21 -0.27 13.73
C ALA A 45 -6.16 -1.02 12.78
N PHE A 46 -5.96 -0.89 11.47
CA PHE A 46 -6.77 -1.55 10.44
C PHE A 46 -6.75 -3.06 10.60
N THR A 47 -5.57 -3.67 10.73
CA THR A 47 -5.45 -5.11 10.94
C THR A 47 -6.14 -5.56 12.22
N ALA A 48 -5.95 -4.82 13.33
CA ALA A 48 -6.57 -5.16 14.62
C ALA A 48 -8.10 -5.06 14.60
N ASN A 49 -8.64 -4.07 13.89
CA ASN A 49 -10.06 -3.74 13.90
C ASN A 49 -10.87 -4.47 12.83
N CYS A 50 -10.29 -4.69 11.64
CA CYS A 50 -10.99 -5.14 10.43
C CYS A 50 -10.51 -6.48 9.86
N GLY A 51 -9.57 -7.19 10.50
CA GLY A 51 -9.00 -8.44 9.98
C GLY A 51 -10.00 -9.56 9.69
N ASP A 52 -11.12 -9.63 10.44
CA ASP A 52 -12.20 -10.62 10.28
C ASP A 52 -13.51 -9.93 9.86
N LEU A 53 -13.48 -9.12 8.79
CA LEU A 53 -14.67 -8.40 8.31
C LEU A 53 -15.64 -9.38 7.60
N PRO A 54 -16.87 -9.59 8.10
CA PRO A 54 -17.83 -10.46 7.43
C PRO A 54 -18.29 -9.88 6.09
N GLU A 55 -18.73 -10.74 5.18
CA GLU A 55 -19.31 -10.34 3.91
C GLU A 55 -20.55 -9.47 4.09
N GLY A 56 -20.71 -8.47 3.23
CA GLY A 56 -21.82 -7.55 3.32
C GLY A 56 -21.68 -6.55 4.47
N PHE A 57 -20.46 -6.35 5.00
CA PHE A 57 -20.16 -5.34 6.02
C PHE A 57 -19.03 -4.40 5.60
N ALA A 58 -19.09 -3.19 6.17
CA ALA A 58 -18.00 -2.24 6.18
C ALA A 58 -17.41 -2.12 7.60
N CYS A 59 -16.11 -1.83 7.70
CA CYS A 59 -15.37 -1.65 8.94
C CYS A 59 -14.43 -0.46 8.87
N TYR A 60 -14.37 0.32 9.95
CA TYR A 60 -13.51 1.51 10.01
C TYR A 60 -12.24 1.15 10.74
N GLY A 61 -11.15 0.99 10.01
CA GLY A 61 -9.90 0.49 10.59
C GLY A 61 -9.13 1.53 11.37
N ALA A 62 -9.24 2.80 11.00
CA ALA A 62 -8.50 3.92 11.58
C ALA A 62 -9.36 5.20 11.68
N THR A 63 -8.86 6.23 12.38
CA THR A 63 -9.55 7.49 12.68
C THR A 63 -9.96 8.32 11.47
N GLY A 64 -10.88 9.27 11.68
CA GLY A 64 -11.20 10.32 10.72
C GLY A 64 -12.05 9.79 9.56
N VAL A 65 -13.17 9.14 9.90
CA VAL A 65 -14.14 8.64 8.92
C VAL A 65 -15.47 9.37 9.13
N GLN A 66 -16.10 9.75 8.02
CA GLN A 66 -17.44 10.33 7.97
C GLN A 66 -18.33 9.39 7.17
N ALA A 67 -19.50 9.08 7.73
CA ALA A 67 -20.40 8.07 7.21
C ALA A 67 -21.82 8.60 7.21
N ILE A 68 -22.56 8.32 6.16
CA ILE A 68 -23.96 8.72 6.10
C ILE A 68 -24.83 7.47 6.04
N PRO A 69 -25.64 7.21 7.09
CA PRO A 69 -26.50 6.04 7.11
C PRO A 69 -27.71 6.25 6.20
N LYS A 70 -28.27 5.15 5.72
CA LYS A 70 -29.53 5.12 4.99
C LYS A 70 -30.71 5.55 5.87
N THR A 71 -30.64 5.22 7.17
CA THR A 71 -31.60 5.65 8.19
C THR A 71 -30.89 6.51 9.24
N PRO A 72 -31.34 7.74 9.52
CA PRO A 72 -30.65 8.64 10.47
C PRO A 72 -30.47 7.99 11.85
N ARG A 73 -29.22 7.92 12.33
CA ARG A 73 -28.86 7.46 13.67
C ARG A 73 -27.51 8.05 14.08
N GLU A 74 -27.38 8.46 15.34
CA GLU A 74 -26.20 9.20 15.86
C GLU A 74 -24.99 8.29 16.13
N ASP A 75 -25.20 6.99 16.27
CA ASP A 75 -24.18 5.98 16.56
C ASP A 75 -23.62 5.30 15.30
N PHE A 76 -23.94 5.82 14.11
CA PHE A 76 -23.47 5.24 12.87
C PHE A 76 -21.96 5.48 12.69
N PHE A 77 -21.18 4.44 12.96
CA PHE A 77 -19.73 4.45 12.84
C PHE A 77 -19.02 5.61 13.56
N ASN A 78 -19.30 5.75 14.84
CA ASN A 78 -18.78 6.82 15.69
C ASN A 78 -17.49 6.46 16.48
N PHE A 79 -16.89 5.28 16.24
CA PHE A 79 -15.62 4.87 16.86
C PHE A 79 -14.77 3.99 15.93
N GLU A 80 -13.46 3.90 16.21
CA GLU A 80 -12.53 3.02 15.49
C GLU A 80 -12.91 1.53 15.65
N GLY A 81 -12.96 0.80 14.56
CA GLY A 81 -13.40 -0.59 14.51
C GLY A 81 -14.91 -0.79 14.47
N ALA A 82 -15.69 0.29 14.42
CA ALA A 82 -17.12 0.18 14.16
C ALA A 82 -17.37 -0.55 12.83
N ARG A 83 -18.37 -1.44 12.85
CA ARG A 83 -18.81 -2.23 11.70
C ARG A 83 -20.29 -2.01 11.46
N ALA A 84 -20.71 -1.92 10.20
CA ALA A 84 -22.12 -1.88 9.84
C ALA A 84 -22.38 -2.62 8.53
N SER A 85 -23.64 -3.04 8.34
CA SER A 85 -24.06 -3.70 7.11
C SER A 85 -23.97 -2.75 5.92
N LEU A 86 -23.62 -3.28 4.75
CA LEU A 86 -23.68 -2.56 3.49
C LEU A 86 -25.10 -2.09 3.14
N GLN A 87 -26.13 -2.69 3.74
CA GLN A 87 -27.52 -2.26 3.53
C GLN A 87 -27.86 -0.95 4.27
N ASP A 88 -27.04 -0.56 5.24
CA ASP A 88 -27.30 0.54 6.16
C ASP A 88 -26.53 1.83 5.81
N PHE A 89 -25.57 1.81 4.87
CA PHE A 89 -24.78 2.99 4.47
C PHE A 89 -25.14 3.52 3.08
N VAL A 90 -25.02 4.83 2.91
CA VAL A 90 -25.17 5.52 1.61
C VAL A 90 -23.79 5.93 1.09
N SER A 91 -23.02 6.61 1.93
CA SER A 91 -21.68 7.09 1.59
C SER A 91 -20.71 6.89 2.74
N LEU A 92 -19.45 6.66 2.35
CA LEU A 92 -18.30 6.47 3.21
C LEU A 92 -17.19 7.42 2.77
N GLN A 93 -16.67 8.23 3.68
CA GLN A 93 -15.54 9.11 3.43
C GLN A 93 -14.48 8.95 4.49
N VAL A 94 -13.23 8.75 4.08
CA VAL A 94 -12.07 8.73 4.97
C VAL A 94 -11.28 10.02 4.81
N THR A 95 -10.58 10.44 5.87
CA THR A 95 -9.74 11.63 5.88
C THR A 95 -8.32 11.33 5.40
N GLY A 96 -7.66 12.36 4.88
CA GLY A 96 -6.25 12.36 4.51
C GLY A 96 -5.34 12.33 5.74
N VAL A 97 -4.05 12.52 5.52
CA VAL A 97 -3.12 12.64 6.64
C VAL A 97 -3.33 13.97 7.36
N GLU A 98 -3.77 13.90 8.61
CA GLU A 98 -3.92 15.05 9.49
C GLU A 98 -2.59 15.46 10.13
N ALA A 99 -2.51 16.68 10.67
CA ALA A 99 -1.33 17.18 11.38
C ALA A 99 -0.95 16.32 12.62
N THR A 100 -1.90 15.54 13.14
CA THR A 100 -1.74 14.58 14.24
C THR A 100 -1.11 13.25 13.79
N GLY A 101 -0.84 13.09 12.49
CA GLY A 101 -0.39 11.82 11.89
C GLY A 101 -1.49 10.76 11.89
N GLN A 102 -2.74 11.18 11.76
CA GLN A 102 -3.88 10.28 11.56
C GLN A 102 -4.16 10.15 10.06
N TRP A 103 -4.38 8.93 9.58
CA TRP A 103 -4.72 8.64 8.18
C TRP A 103 -5.95 7.73 8.14
N GLY A 104 -7.01 8.18 7.49
CA GLY A 104 -8.27 7.47 7.43
C GLY A 104 -8.19 6.23 6.54
N VAL A 105 -8.61 5.10 7.10
CA VAL A 105 -8.70 3.81 6.41
C VAL A 105 -10.00 3.12 6.76
N ALA A 106 -10.71 2.65 5.73
CA ALA A 106 -11.92 1.84 5.89
C ALA A 106 -11.90 0.65 4.91
N ALA A 107 -12.52 -0.46 5.30
CA ALA A 107 -12.73 -1.62 4.46
C ALA A 107 -14.21 -1.90 4.25
N ILE A 108 -14.52 -2.47 3.10
CA ILE A 108 -15.81 -3.01 2.71
C ILE A 108 -15.56 -4.41 2.20
N ASN A 109 -16.13 -5.42 2.84
CA ASN A 109 -16.15 -6.77 2.28
C ASN A 109 -17.49 -6.96 1.54
N LEU A 110 -17.43 -6.98 0.21
CA LEU A 110 -18.62 -7.22 -0.60
C LEU A 110 -19.10 -8.66 -0.44
N GLY A 111 -20.36 -8.87 -0.83
CA GLY A 111 -21.07 -10.13 -0.69
C GLY A 111 -22.50 -9.86 -0.25
N ASP A 112 -23.38 -10.83 -0.45
CA ASP A 112 -24.81 -10.66 -0.18
C ASP A 112 -25.13 -10.66 1.34
N GLY A 113 -24.18 -11.06 2.19
CA GLY A 113 -24.31 -11.06 3.66
C GLY A 113 -25.43 -11.98 4.20
N ALA A 114 -26.22 -12.59 3.32
CA ALA A 114 -27.29 -13.53 3.58
C ALA A 114 -26.93 -14.88 2.93
N VAL A 115 -27.16 -15.96 3.68
CA VAL A 115 -26.94 -17.39 3.34
C VAL A 115 -25.98 -17.59 2.16
N ALA A 116 -24.70 -17.86 2.46
CA ALA A 116 -23.65 -18.23 1.51
C ALA A 116 -24.21 -19.02 0.32
N SER A 117 -24.52 -18.30 -0.76
CA SER A 117 -24.89 -18.93 -2.01
C SER A 117 -23.57 -19.21 -2.69
N ALA A 118 -23.28 -20.47 -2.99
CA ALA A 118 -22.10 -20.87 -3.79
C ALA A 118 -22.05 -20.20 -5.19
N SER A 119 -23.05 -19.37 -5.53
CA SER A 119 -23.16 -18.58 -6.74
C SER A 119 -22.90 -17.08 -6.56
N ASP A 120 -22.54 -16.57 -5.37
CA ASP A 120 -22.23 -15.13 -5.22
C ASP A 120 -20.89 -14.79 -5.90
N PRO A 121 -20.89 -13.96 -6.97
CA PRO A 121 -19.65 -13.55 -7.63
C PRO A 121 -18.83 -12.54 -6.82
N TYR A 122 -19.39 -12.00 -5.72
CA TYR A 122 -18.73 -11.01 -4.85
C TYR A 122 -18.23 -11.56 -3.52
N GLU A 123 -18.31 -12.89 -3.33
CA GLU A 123 -17.77 -13.59 -2.17
C GLU A 123 -16.32 -13.16 -1.93
N ASN A 124 -16.03 -12.61 -0.75
CA ASN A 124 -14.72 -12.09 -0.32
C ASN A 124 -14.07 -11.03 -1.23
N VAL A 125 -14.84 -10.21 -1.95
CA VAL A 125 -14.29 -9.06 -2.67
C VAL A 125 -14.08 -7.89 -1.71
N LEU A 126 -12.82 -7.57 -1.43
CA LEU A 126 -12.43 -6.54 -0.48
C LEU A 126 -12.17 -5.20 -1.17
N LEU A 127 -12.84 -4.16 -0.71
CA LEU A 127 -12.62 -2.77 -1.08
C LEU A 127 -11.97 -2.05 0.11
N VAL A 128 -10.86 -1.38 -0.10
CA VAL A 128 -10.17 -0.60 0.94
C VAL A 128 -10.03 0.86 0.50
N LEU A 129 -10.58 1.77 1.30
CA LEU A 129 -10.55 3.20 1.06
C LEU A 129 -9.48 3.83 1.94
N THR A 130 -8.70 4.73 1.35
CA THR A 130 -7.58 5.40 2.03
C THR A 130 -7.52 6.89 1.67
N GLY A 131 -7.14 7.71 2.65
CA GLY A 131 -6.68 9.10 2.47
C GLY A 131 -7.60 10.02 1.67
N ASN A 132 -8.53 10.74 2.29
CA ASN A 132 -9.45 11.66 1.55
C ASN A 132 -10.25 10.97 0.42
N ALA A 133 -10.39 9.64 0.48
CA ALA A 133 -11.26 8.90 -0.41
C ALA A 133 -12.71 8.99 0.06
N ARG A 134 -13.62 9.17 -0.90
CA ARG A 134 -15.06 9.02 -0.71
C ARG A 134 -15.57 7.93 -1.65
N LEU A 135 -16.41 7.06 -1.13
CA LEU A 135 -17.17 6.07 -1.88
C LEU A 135 -18.66 6.26 -1.57
N GLU A 136 -19.49 6.06 -2.58
CA GLU A 136 -20.92 6.13 -2.48
C GLU A 136 -21.53 4.98 -3.25
N GLN A 137 -22.51 4.31 -2.63
CA GLN A 137 -23.18 3.20 -3.28
C GLN A 137 -24.23 3.75 -4.26
N THR A 138 -24.21 3.21 -5.48
CA THR A 138 -25.22 3.54 -6.49
C THR A 138 -25.88 2.27 -7.02
N THR A 139 -26.92 2.44 -7.84
CA THR A 139 -27.66 1.33 -8.44
C THR A 139 -27.05 1.01 -9.80
N ALA A 140 -26.63 -0.24 -10.00
CA ALA A 140 -26.20 -0.69 -11.32
C ALA A 140 -27.42 -0.88 -12.24
N GLU A 141 -27.27 -0.55 -13.52
CA GLU A 141 -28.30 -0.83 -14.54
C GLU A 141 -28.40 -2.34 -14.85
N GLU A 142 -27.35 -3.11 -14.57
CA GLU A 142 -27.24 -4.52 -14.89
C GLU A 142 -27.43 -5.43 -13.67
N PRO A 143 -28.14 -6.56 -13.82
CA PRO A 143 -28.29 -7.54 -12.76
C PRO A 143 -26.93 -8.16 -12.44
N ASN A 144 -26.63 -8.30 -11.14
CA ASN A 144 -25.38 -8.85 -10.62
C ASN A 144 -24.13 -7.98 -10.86
N VAL A 145 -24.27 -6.68 -11.16
CA VAL A 145 -23.17 -5.72 -11.13
C VAL A 145 -23.28 -4.87 -9.86
N LYS A 146 -22.19 -4.71 -9.10
CA LYS A 146 -22.14 -3.74 -7.99
C LYS A 146 -21.59 -2.42 -8.52
N ALA A 147 -22.25 -1.31 -8.18
CA ALA A 147 -21.92 0.01 -8.68
C ALA A 147 -21.59 0.98 -7.55
N PHE A 148 -20.52 1.74 -7.73
CA PHE A 148 -20.06 2.75 -6.80
C PHE A 148 -19.61 4.01 -7.50
N LEU A 149 -19.82 5.14 -6.85
CA LEU A 149 -19.13 6.39 -7.14
C LEU A 149 -17.95 6.53 -6.19
N PHE A 150 -16.83 7.00 -6.71
CA PHE A 150 -15.56 7.11 -6.02
C PHE A 150 -14.86 8.41 -6.38
N PHE A 151 -14.27 9.03 -5.37
CA PHE A 151 -13.45 10.21 -5.52
C PHE A 151 -12.28 10.17 -4.52
N THR A 152 -11.11 10.65 -4.94
CA THR A 152 -9.99 11.01 -4.07
C THR A 152 -9.51 12.42 -4.32
N ASP A 153 -9.15 13.10 -3.24
CA ASP A 153 -8.44 14.37 -3.37
C ASP A 153 -6.92 14.18 -3.52
N ARG A 154 -6.21 15.26 -3.85
CA ARG A 154 -4.74 15.31 -3.79
C ARG A 154 -4.28 14.93 -2.38
N THR A 155 -3.31 14.04 -2.33
CA THR A 155 -2.49 13.76 -1.14
C THR A 155 -1.08 14.30 -1.35
N THR A 156 -0.45 14.76 -0.28
CA THR A 156 0.98 15.10 -0.24
C THR A 156 1.82 13.98 0.37
N CYS A 157 1.18 12.92 0.87
CA CYS A 157 1.83 11.77 1.49
C CYS A 157 1.87 10.60 0.50
N VAL A 158 3.08 10.22 0.08
CA VAL A 158 3.27 9.03 -0.78
C VAL A 158 3.11 7.75 0.04
N GLU A 159 3.53 7.79 1.31
CA GLU A 159 3.45 6.68 2.27
C GLU A 159 2.03 6.45 2.78
N ALA A 160 1.12 7.42 2.63
CA ALA A 160 -0.26 7.34 3.09
C ALA A 160 -1.19 7.97 2.03
N PRO A 161 -1.38 7.27 0.90
CA PRO A 161 -2.03 7.88 -0.24
C PRO A 161 -3.55 7.91 -0.16
N ALA A 162 -4.12 8.61 -1.14
CA ALA A 162 -5.54 8.69 -1.40
C ALA A 162 -5.91 7.67 -2.49
N ALA A 163 -6.63 6.60 -2.14
CA ALA A 163 -6.94 5.53 -3.09
C ALA A 163 -8.14 4.67 -2.68
N LEU A 164 -8.72 4.01 -3.67
CA LEU A 164 -9.57 2.82 -3.51
C LEU A 164 -8.79 1.61 -4.01
N VAL A 165 -8.53 0.67 -3.13
CA VAL A 165 -7.97 -0.64 -3.47
C VAL A 165 -9.11 -1.63 -3.61
N ILE A 166 -9.09 -2.43 -4.67
CA ILE A 166 -10.05 -3.51 -4.90
C ILE A 166 -9.25 -4.80 -5.01
N ARG A 167 -9.56 -5.76 -4.14
CA ARG A 167 -8.97 -7.09 -4.13
C ARG A 167 -10.06 -8.12 -4.35
N THR A 168 -9.90 -8.91 -5.39
CA THR A 168 -10.78 -10.06 -5.67
C THR A 168 -10.04 -11.36 -5.33
N PRO A 169 -10.74 -12.41 -4.87
CA PRO A 169 -10.13 -13.71 -4.65
C PRO A 169 -9.50 -14.29 -5.92
N GLU A 170 -8.40 -15.03 -5.79
CA GLU A 170 -7.65 -15.60 -6.93
C GLU A 170 -8.44 -16.67 -7.70
N ASP A 171 -9.36 -17.35 -7.03
CA ASP A 171 -10.21 -18.40 -7.60
C ASP A 171 -11.42 -17.83 -8.35
N LYS A 172 -11.71 -16.54 -8.20
CA LYS A 172 -12.81 -15.84 -8.87
C LYS A 172 -12.29 -15.15 -10.13
N ALA A 173 -12.56 -15.76 -11.28
CA ALA A 173 -12.32 -15.11 -12.56
C ALA A 173 -13.43 -14.08 -12.83
N ASN A 174 -13.03 -12.81 -13.03
CA ASN A 174 -13.87 -11.73 -13.60
C ASN A 174 -14.99 -11.20 -12.70
N VAL A 175 -14.65 -10.65 -11.52
CA VAL A 175 -15.60 -9.86 -10.72
C VAL A 175 -15.95 -8.58 -11.49
N GLN A 176 -17.23 -8.40 -11.82
CA GLN A 176 -17.70 -7.24 -12.57
C GLN A 176 -18.04 -6.08 -11.62
N LEU A 177 -17.41 -4.92 -11.80
CA LEU A 177 -17.69 -3.73 -11.02
C LEU A 177 -18.00 -2.57 -11.96
N ASN A 178 -18.87 -1.68 -11.51
CA ASN A 178 -19.10 -0.39 -12.14
C ASN A 178 -18.60 0.71 -11.19
N ILE A 179 -17.46 1.32 -11.52
CA ILE A 179 -16.90 2.43 -10.72
C ILE A 179 -16.97 3.71 -11.55
N ASN A 180 -17.68 4.71 -11.07
CA ASN A 180 -17.90 5.99 -11.77
C ASN A 180 -18.51 5.80 -13.18
N GLY A 181 -19.29 4.75 -13.43
CA GLY A 181 -19.80 4.43 -14.76
C GLY A 181 -18.86 3.57 -15.62
N ALA A 182 -17.61 3.34 -15.21
CA ALA A 182 -16.70 2.43 -15.91
C ALA A 182 -16.95 0.98 -15.50
N LYS A 183 -17.34 0.16 -16.48
CA LYS A 183 -17.41 -1.29 -16.33
C LYS A 183 -16.02 -1.91 -16.40
N MET A 184 -15.72 -2.74 -15.40
CA MET A 184 -14.45 -3.45 -15.28
C MET A 184 -14.66 -4.87 -14.79
N SER A 185 -13.89 -5.81 -15.34
CA SER A 185 -13.73 -7.16 -14.80
C SER A 185 -12.38 -7.27 -14.11
N VAL A 186 -12.40 -7.34 -12.78
CA VAL A 186 -11.22 -7.44 -11.93
C VAL A 186 -10.96 -8.91 -11.61
N SER A 187 -9.69 -9.34 -11.68
CA SER A 187 -9.30 -10.74 -11.47
C SER A 187 -8.15 -10.91 -10.45
N SER A 188 -7.82 -9.86 -9.68
CA SER A 188 -6.88 -9.89 -8.54
C SER A 188 -6.90 -8.51 -7.83
N THR A 189 -5.76 -7.81 -7.72
CA THR A 189 -5.63 -6.55 -6.96
C THR A 189 -5.41 -5.35 -7.87
N VAL A 190 -6.34 -4.39 -7.82
CA VAL A 190 -6.25 -3.11 -8.54
C VAL A 190 -6.36 -1.93 -7.59
N ILE A 191 -5.74 -0.81 -7.97
CA ILE A 191 -5.79 0.44 -7.23
C ILE A 191 -6.39 1.51 -8.14
N LEU A 192 -7.33 2.28 -7.60
CA LEU A 192 -7.99 3.40 -8.26
C LEU A 192 -7.72 4.70 -7.51
N ARG A 193 -7.50 5.77 -8.25
CA ARG A 193 -7.45 7.14 -7.72
C ARG A 193 -7.97 8.14 -8.74
N THR A 194 -8.46 9.28 -8.29
CA THR A 194 -8.68 10.44 -9.16
C THR A 194 -7.48 11.37 -9.16
N LEU A 195 -7.00 11.67 -10.36
CA LEU A 195 -5.92 12.62 -10.58
C LEU A 195 -6.46 14.05 -10.60
N PRO A 196 -5.65 15.02 -10.17
CA PRO A 196 -6.07 16.41 -10.15
C PRO A 196 -6.25 17.00 -11.56
N PRO A 197 -7.23 17.89 -11.78
CA PRO A 197 -8.13 18.54 -10.81
C PRO A 197 -9.32 17.69 -10.30
N GLY A 198 -9.35 16.38 -10.57
CA GLY A 198 -10.41 15.46 -10.12
C GLY A 198 -11.29 14.94 -11.25
N ASN A 199 -10.94 15.23 -12.50
CA ASN A 199 -11.65 14.85 -13.71
C ASN A 199 -10.96 13.71 -14.48
N VAL A 200 -9.98 13.04 -13.87
CA VAL A 200 -9.32 11.88 -14.47
C VAL A 200 -9.28 10.77 -13.44
N MET A 201 -9.81 9.61 -13.78
CA MET A 201 -9.64 8.38 -13.02
C MET A 201 -8.42 7.63 -13.54
N GLN A 202 -7.59 7.19 -12.61
CA GLN A 202 -6.42 6.38 -12.89
C GLN A 202 -6.58 5.00 -12.23
N LEU A 203 -6.21 3.97 -12.96
CA LEU A 203 -6.19 2.59 -12.51
C LEU A 203 -4.76 2.03 -12.57
N TYR A 204 -4.42 1.23 -11.58
CA TYR A 204 -3.22 0.40 -11.51
C TYR A 204 -3.59 -1.05 -11.33
N THR A 205 -2.91 -1.94 -12.03
CA THR A 205 -2.96 -3.37 -11.71
C THR A 205 -1.72 -3.74 -10.93
N VAL A 206 -1.91 -4.13 -9.68
CA VAL A 206 -0.81 -4.61 -8.83
C VAL A 206 -0.58 -6.09 -9.09
N GLU A 207 -1.65 -6.86 -9.18
CA GLU A 207 -1.61 -8.30 -9.37
C GLU A 207 -2.70 -8.71 -10.37
N GLY A 208 -2.48 -9.84 -11.04
CA GLY A 208 -3.37 -10.36 -12.07
C GLY A 208 -3.57 -9.39 -13.23
N ASN A 209 -4.83 -9.26 -13.66
CA ASN A 209 -5.24 -8.41 -14.77
C ASN A 209 -6.61 -7.80 -14.48
N VAL A 210 -6.88 -6.65 -15.12
CA VAL A 210 -8.22 -6.10 -15.24
C VAL A 210 -8.58 -5.91 -16.70
N VAL A 211 -9.81 -6.26 -17.05
CA VAL A 211 -10.39 -6.01 -18.36
C VAL A 211 -11.34 -4.82 -18.26
N LEU A 212 -11.12 -3.80 -19.08
CA LEU A 212 -11.86 -2.55 -19.05
C LEU A 212 -12.62 -2.35 -20.35
N GLU A 213 -13.89 -2.00 -20.25
CA GLU A 213 -14.74 -1.72 -21.41
C GLU A 213 -14.52 -0.27 -21.92
N GLN A 214 -14.34 -0.13 -23.23
CA GLN A 214 -14.25 1.17 -23.89
C GLN A 214 -15.63 1.81 -24.09
N PRO A 215 -15.72 3.15 -24.13
CA PRO A 215 -16.99 3.84 -24.40
C PRO A 215 -17.57 3.43 -25.76
N GLY A 216 -18.91 3.39 -25.85
CA GLY A 216 -19.65 2.94 -27.04
C GLY A 216 -19.86 1.42 -27.14
N GLY A 217 -19.30 0.63 -26.22
CA GLY A 217 -19.47 -0.81 -26.15
C GLY A 217 -18.71 -1.59 -27.24
N GLY A 218 -18.38 -2.86 -26.95
CA GLY A 218 -17.88 -3.80 -27.96
C GLY A 218 -16.36 -3.83 -28.18
N SER A 219 -15.57 -3.05 -27.44
CA SER A 219 -14.11 -3.24 -27.35
C SER A 219 -13.61 -3.15 -25.92
N THR A 220 -12.57 -3.91 -25.61
CA THR A 220 -11.98 -3.98 -24.29
C THR A 220 -10.48 -3.73 -24.35
N ILE A 221 -9.92 -3.26 -23.24
CA ILE A 221 -8.47 -3.25 -23.02
C ILE A 221 -8.15 -4.10 -21.80
N THR A 222 -6.97 -4.72 -21.78
CA THR A 222 -6.46 -5.45 -20.62
C THR A 222 -5.31 -4.68 -20.02
N VAL A 223 -5.38 -4.40 -18.72
CA VAL A 223 -4.31 -3.77 -17.94
C VAL A 223 -3.69 -4.87 -17.08
N SER A 224 -2.47 -5.26 -17.44
CA SER A 224 -1.73 -6.30 -16.73
C SER A 224 -0.97 -5.75 -15.53
N THR A 225 -0.58 -6.66 -14.64
CA THR A 225 0.30 -6.37 -13.50
C THR A 225 1.45 -5.41 -13.86
N GLY A 226 1.63 -4.36 -13.06
CA GLY A 226 2.66 -3.34 -13.26
C GLY A 226 2.32 -2.30 -14.35
N GLN A 227 1.08 -2.28 -14.84
CA GLN A 227 0.60 -1.27 -15.78
C GLN A 227 -0.41 -0.31 -15.15
N THR A 228 -0.49 0.87 -15.73
CA THR A 228 -1.50 1.90 -15.44
C THR A 228 -2.21 2.34 -16.70
N THR A 229 -3.44 2.79 -16.54
CA THR A 229 -4.21 3.48 -17.57
C THR A 229 -5.07 4.55 -16.91
N VAL A 230 -5.46 5.54 -17.69
CA VAL A 230 -6.35 6.62 -17.25
C VAL A 230 -7.58 6.72 -18.13
N ARG A 231 -8.64 7.27 -17.55
CA ARG A 231 -9.87 7.64 -18.25
C ARG A 231 -10.39 8.96 -17.71
N CYS A 232 -10.96 9.78 -18.58
CA CYS A 232 -11.56 11.05 -18.19
C CYS A 232 -12.88 10.77 -17.46
N LEU A 233 -13.15 11.59 -16.46
CA LEU A 233 -14.44 11.75 -15.83
C LEU A 233 -15.07 13.03 -16.39
N SER A 234 -16.40 13.14 -16.34
CA SER A 234 -17.10 14.41 -16.59
C SER A 234 -16.50 15.55 -15.75
N GLU A 235 -16.66 16.78 -16.23
CA GLU A 235 -16.34 17.96 -15.41
C GLU A 235 -17.10 17.89 -14.07
N PRO A 236 -16.49 18.40 -12.98
CA PRO A 236 -17.03 18.28 -11.63
C PRO A 236 -18.25 19.17 -11.41
N ASP A 237 -19.39 18.79 -11.98
CA ASP A 237 -20.68 19.41 -11.66
C ASP A 237 -21.33 18.65 -10.51
N ASN A 238 -21.02 19.12 -9.30
CA ASN A 238 -21.60 18.72 -7.99
C ASN A 238 -21.19 17.33 -7.46
N ILE A 239 -20.04 17.24 -6.77
CA ILE A 239 -19.68 16.09 -5.90
C ILE A 239 -20.46 16.11 -4.56
N GLY A 240 -21.74 16.48 -4.62
CA GLY A 240 -22.60 16.82 -3.50
C GLY A 240 -23.71 15.80 -3.23
N PHE A 241 -24.42 16.01 -2.12
CA PHE A 241 -25.44 15.12 -1.56
C PHE A 241 -26.84 15.39 -2.16
N ASP A 242 -26.99 15.42 -3.50
CA ASP A 242 -28.26 15.81 -4.14
C ASP A 242 -28.97 14.71 -4.93
N GLY A 243 -28.34 13.55 -5.12
CA GLY A 243 -28.98 12.38 -5.73
C GLY A 243 -29.45 12.62 -7.17
N GLN A 244 -28.76 13.50 -7.91
CA GLN A 244 -29.07 13.78 -9.30
C GLN A 244 -28.17 12.99 -10.27
N SER A 245 -28.65 12.85 -11.51
CA SER A 245 -28.07 12.01 -12.57
C SER A 245 -26.77 12.55 -13.19
N ASN A 246 -26.05 13.45 -12.53
CA ASN A 246 -24.86 14.14 -13.05
C ASN A 246 -23.59 14.00 -12.18
N ASP A 247 -23.57 13.03 -11.26
CA ASP A 247 -22.44 12.82 -10.34
C ASP A 247 -21.25 12.10 -11.04
N ARG A 248 -20.25 12.88 -11.48
CA ARG A 248 -18.91 12.44 -11.99
C ARG A 248 -18.86 11.06 -12.65
N ILE A 249 -19.79 10.85 -13.57
CA ILE A 249 -19.82 9.67 -14.41
C ILE A 249 -18.75 9.82 -15.50
N VAL A 250 -18.17 8.70 -15.86
CA VAL A 250 -17.44 8.54 -17.09
C VAL A 250 -18.34 8.97 -18.24
N THR A 251 -17.89 9.94 -19.01
CA THR A 251 -18.55 10.38 -20.24
C THR A 251 -18.00 9.59 -21.42
N ASP A 252 -18.82 9.35 -22.44
CA ASP A 252 -18.37 8.73 -23.70
C ASP A 252 -17.39 9.60 -24.49
N SER A 253 -17.10 10.81 -24.01
CA SER A 253 -16.18 11.75 -24.64
C SER A 253 -14.72 11.29 -24.62
N CYS A 254 -14.35 10.33 -23.78
CA CYS A 254 -12.99 9.81 -23.73
C CYS A 254 -12.91 8.36 -23.21
N GLY A 255 -12.17 7.52 -23.96
CA GLY A 255 -11.93 6.12 -23.63
C GLY A 255 -10.76 5.93 -22.67
N TRP A 256 -10.56 4.69 -22.26
CA TRP A 256 -9.36 4.33 -21.52
C TRP A 256 -8.13 4.44 -22.43
N THR A 257 -7.06 5.04 -21.91
CA THR A 257 -5.78 5.11 -22.63
C THR A 257 -5.16 3.72 -22.82
N THR A 258 -4.24 3.60 -23.78
CA THR A 258 -3.41 2.40 -23.91
C THR A 258 -2.63 2.19 -22.61
N PRO A 259 -2.66 0.98 -22.01
CA PRO A 259 -1.92 0.70 -20.79
C PRO A 259 -0.42 0.92 -20.97
N VAL A 260 0.20 1.58 -19.99
CA VAL A 260 1.64 1.85 -19.95
C VAL A 260 2.23 1.34 -18.63
N PRO A 261 3.54 1.06 -18.55
CA PRO A 261 4.17 0.70 -17.28
C PRO A 261 4.00 1.80 -16.22
N VAL A 262 3.81 1.40 -14.96
CA VAL A 262 3.75 2.33 -13.82
C VAL A 262 5.08 3.08 -13.62
N THR A 263 4.99 4.32 -13.15
CA THR A 263 6.15 5.11 -12.73
C THR A 263 6.65 4.70 -11.34
N LEU A 264 7.85 5.15 -10.96
CA LEU A 264 8.42 4.85 -9.64
C LEU A 264 7.55 5.36 -8.49
N GLU A 265 6.95 6.54 -8.63
CA GLU A 265 6.05 7.09 -7.61
C GLU A 265 4.84 6.17 -7.41
N GLU A 266 4.28 5.67 -8.51
CA GLU A 266 3.11 4.79 -8.51
C GLU A 266 3.41 3.39 -7.95
N GLN A 267 4.65 2.92 -8.14
CA GLN A 267 5.14 1.71 -7.48
C GLN A 267 5.19 1.90 -5.96
N LEU A 268 5.79 3.00 -5.48
CA LEU A 268 5.88 3.28 -4.04
C LEU A 268 4.51 3.45 -3.38
N LEU A 269 3.57 4.10 -4.09
CA LEU A 269 2.17 4.22 -3.66
C LEU A 269 1.51 2.84 -3.53
N SER A 270 1.73 1.97 -4.51
CA SER A 270 1.18 0.61 -4.52
C SER A 270 1.76 -0.22 -3.36
N GLU A 271 3.08 -0.18 -3.16
CA GLU A 271 3.75 -0.86 -2.05
C GLU A 271 3.21 -0.41 -0.68
N SER A 272 2.98 0.89 -0.51
CA SER A 272 2.38 1.42 0.72
C SER A 272 1.00 0.84 0.99
N LEU A 273 0.16 0.76 -0.04
CA LEU A 273 -1.20 0.23 0.07
C LEU A 273 -1.23 -1.28 0.29
N LEU A 274 -0.28 -2.02 -0.27
CA LEU A 274 -0.21 -3.48 -0.07
C LEU A 274 0.27 -3.83 1.34
N LYS A 275 1.20 -3.03 1.88
CA LYS A 275 1.60 -3.12 3.29
C LYS A 275 0.40 -2.97 4.23
N LEU A 276 -0.55 -2.08 3.90
CA LEU A 276 -1.79 -1.92 4.66
C LEU A 276 -2.66 -3.20 4.65
N LEU A 277 -2.66 -3.95 3.56
CA LEU A 277 -3.44 -5.19 3.42
C LEU A 277 -2.79 -6.40 4.12
N GLY A 278 -1.60 -6.24 4.73
CA GLY A 278 -0.85 -7.34 5.32
C GLY A 278 -0.24 -8.29 4.28
N ASP A 279 -0.35 -7.96 3.00
CA ASP A 279 0.32 -8.68 1.92
C ASP A 279 1.79 -8.24 1.91
N ASN A 280 2.68 -9.16 2.27
CA ASN A 280 4.11 -8.94 2.07
C ASN A 280 4.37 -9.03 0.56
N VAL A 281 4.56 -7.89 -0.11
CA VAL A 281 5.10 -7.88 -1.48
C VAL A 281 6.57 -8.32 -1.41
N VAL A 282 6.78 -9.62 -1.32
CA VAL A 282 8.06 -10.24 -1.65
C VAL A 282 7.83 -11.21 -2.79
N SER A 283 8.70 -11.06 -3.78
CA SER A 283 8.96 -11.96 -4.91
C SER A 283 8.01 -11.95 -6.12
N SER A 284 8.04 -10.85 -6.88
CA SER A 284 8.03 -10.97 -8.35
C SER A 284 8.69 -9.75 -9.04
N LEU A 285 9.89 -9.36 -8.60
CA LEU A 285 10.68 -8.34 -9.29
C LEU A 285 12.10 -8.84 -9.60
N CYS A 286 12.17 -9.92 -10.39
CA CYS A 286 13.37 -10.27 -11.15
C CYS A 286 12.97 -10.80 -12.52
N PRO A 287 13.44 -10.21 -13.63
CA PRO A 287 13.33 -10.87 -14.92
C PRO A 287 14.25 -12.11 -14.90
N ASN A 288 13.65 -13.30 -15.11
CA ASN A 288 14.33 -14.58 -15.38
C ASN A 288 14.90 -15.37 -14.19
N GLY A 289 14.28 -15.39 -13.01
CA GLY A 289 14.50 -16.45 -12.00
C GLY A 289 15.95 -16.65 -11.53
N GLY A 290 16.84 -15.69 -11.76
CA GLY A 290 18.22 -15.72 -11.30
C GLY A 290 18.30 -15.29 -9.85
N THR A 291 18.94 -16.10 -9.01
CA THR A 291 19.13 -15.82 -7.57
C THR A 291 20.18 -14.74 -7.30
N ASN A 292 20.95 -14.33 -8.31
CA ASN A 292 21.98 -13.30 -8.20
C ASN A 292 21.99 -12.39 -9.43
N LEU A 293 21.74 -11.10 -9.21
CA LEU A 293 21.77 -10.03 -10.22
C LEU A 293 22.93 -9.06 -9.92
N VAL A 294 23.52 -8.45 -10.95
CA VAL A 294 24.45 -7.32 -10.76
C VAL A 294 23.80 -6.03 -11.27
N HIS A 295 23.64 -5.06 -10.38
CA HIS A 295 23.10 -3.74 -10.68
C HIS A 295 24.22 -2.70 -10.75
N ASN A 296 24.30 -1.96 -11.86
CA ASN A 296 25.24 -0.84 -11.99
C ASN A 296 24.56 0.46 -11.57
N VAL A 297 25.04 1.06 -10.48
CA VAL A 297 24.48 2.26 -9.87
C VAL A 297 24.50 3.43 -10.87
N ALA A 298 23.33 3.97 -11.18
CA ALA A 298 23.17 5.16 -12.00
C ALA A 298 23.23 6.45 -11.15
N ARG A 299 23.37 7.59 -11.83
CA ARG A 299 23.41 8.90 -11.17
C ARG A 299 22.13 9.13 -10.36
N GLY A 300 22.31 9.44 -9.07
CA GLY A 300 21.23 9.77 -8.15
C GLY A 300 20.50 8.57 -7.55
N GLU A 301 20.98 7.34 -7.73
CA GLU A 301 20.48 6.15 -7.02
C GLU A 301 21.00 6.07 -5.58
N THR A 302 20.20 5.46 -4.70
CA THR A 302 20.54 5.16 -3.30
C THR A 302 20.36 3.67 -3.07
N ILE A 303 21.04 3.09 -2.06
CA ILE A 303 20.89 1.66 -1.74
C ILE A 303 19.45 1.32 -1.41
N ALA A 304 18.72 2.18 -0.71
CA ALA A 304 17.30 1.98 -0.43
C ALA A 304 16.47 1.91 -1.72
N ARG A 305 16.71 2.80 -2.69
CA ARG A 305 16.02 2.78 -3.98
C ARG A 305 16.37 1.55 -4.82
N ILE A 306 17.60 1.06 -4.71
CA ILE A 306 18.06 -0.17 -5.37
C ILE A 306 17.48 -1.42 -4.67
N ALA A 307 17.40 -1.43 -3.34
CA ALA A 307 16.80 -2.49 -2.54
C ALA A 307 15.30 -2.64 -2.86
N ALA A 308 14.57 -1.52 -2.86
CA ALA A 308 13.17 -1.47 -3.26
C ALA A 308 12.98 -1.95 -4.71
N ARG A 309 13.80 -1.45 -5.65
CA ARG A 309 13.78 -1.86 -7.07
C ARG A 309 13.84 -3.39 -7.27
N TYR A 310 14.55 -4.10 -6.40
CA TYR A 310 14.77 -5.55 -6.52
C TYR A 310 14.03 -6.39 -5.47
N GLY A 311 13.22 -5.77 -4.61
CA GLY A 311 12.49 -6.48 -3.56
C GLY A 311 13.40 -7.23 -2.58
N VAL A 312 14.59 -6.68 -2.28
CA VAL A 312 15.54 -7.24 -1.30
C VAL A 312 15.72 -6.28 -0.13
N THR A 313 16.21 -6.76 1.00
CA THR A 313 16.49 -5.86 2.11
C THR A 313 17.77 -5.06 1.88
N ILE A 314 17.81 -3.84 2.42
CA ILE A 314 19.03 -3.03 2.47
C ILE A 314 20.17 -3.80 3.15
N ALA A 315 19.85 -4.56 4.21
CA ALA A 315 20.81 -5.36 4.95
C ALA A 315 21.44 -6.46 4.08
N ASP A 316 20.65 -7.09 3.20
CA ASP A 316 21.16 -8.08 2.26
C ASP A 316 22.12 -7.46 1.24
N ILE A 317 21.78 -6.31 0.67
CA ILE A 317 22.70 -5.61 -0.25
C ILE A 317 23.99 -5.22 0.46
N VAL A 318 23.91 -4.69 1.69
CA VAL A 318 25.09 -4.31 2.46
C VAL A 318 25.98 -5.50 2.77
N ARG A 319 25.38 -6.58 3.25
CA ARG A 319 26.07 -7.82 3.61
C ARG A 319 26.75 -8.43 2.38
N GLU A 320 26.04 -8.51 1.26
CA GLU A 320 26.53 -9.15 0.03
C GLU A 320 27.65 -8.34 -0.64
N ASN A 321 27.64 -7.02 -0.50
CA ASN A 321 28.60 -6.12 -1.13
C ASN A 321 29.65 -5.55 -0.18
N ASN A 322 29.67 -5.98 1.08
CA ASN A 322 30.56 -5.48 2.14
C ASN A 322 30.54 -3.94 2.24
N ILE A 323 29.36 -3.34 2.14
CA ILE A 323 29.22 -1.88 2.13
C ILE A 323 29.30 -1.37 3.57
N ILE A 324 30.40 -0.71 3.89
CA ILE A 324 30.64 -0.15 5.24
C ILE A 324 29.79 1.11 5.46
N ASN A 325 29.53 1.87 4.39
CA ASN A 325 28.72 3.09 4.44
C ASN A 325 27.61 3.05 3.39
N LEU A 326 26.39 2.80 3.85
CA LEU A 326 25.15 2.74 3.08
C LEU A 326 24.89 3.97 2.20
N ASN A 327 25.39 5.12 2.63
CA ASN A 327 25.15 6.42 2.00
C ASN A 327 26.24 6.81 1.00
N LEU A 328 27.25 5.95 0.82
CA LEU A 328 28.37 6.19 -0.09
C LEU A 328 28.43 5.09 -1.14
N ILE A 329 27.58 5.22 -2.16
CA ILE A 329 27.67 4.47 -3.41
C ILE A 329 28.00 5.40 -4.57
N PHE A 330 28.79 4.90 -5.52
CA PHE A 330 29.29 5.70 -6.63
C PHE A 330 28.58 5.34 -7.93
N VAL A 331 28.40 6.33 -8.81
CA VAL A 331 27.89 6.09 -10.16
C VAL A 331 28.84 5.14 -10.90
N GLY A 332 28.29 4.09 -11.50
CA GLY A 332 29.01 3.01 -12.15
C GLY A 332 29.44 1.88 -11.21
N GLN A 333 29.17 1.97 -9.91
CA GLN A 333 29.45 0.89 -8.96
C GLN A 333 28.55 -0.31 -9.22
N SER A 334 29.13 -1.50 -9.35
CA SER A 334 28.39 -2.75 -9.51
C SER A 334 28.02 -3.33 -8.14
N LEU A 335 26.72 -3.49 -7.87
CA LEU A 335 26.18 -4.10 -6.66
C LEU A 335 25.62 -5.48 -6.99
N LYS A 336 26.03 -6.49 -6.23
CA LYS A 336 25.46 -7.83 -6.22
C LYS A 336 24.15 -7.82 -5.43
N ILE A 337 23.09 -8.29 -6.06
CA ILE A 337 21.75 -8.32 -5.51
C ILE A 337 21.30 -9.77 -5.51
N THR A 338 21.23 -10.40 -4.34
CA THR A 338 20.76 -11.78 -4.18
C THR A 338 19.27 -11.76 -3.88
N CYS A 339 18.47 -12.27 -4.81
CA CYS A 339 17.01 -12.30 -4.68
C CYS A 339 16.57 -13.73 -4.32
N GLY A 340 15.61 -13.86 -3.39
CA GLY A 340 15.08 -15.16 -2.94
C GLY A 340 15.69 -15.71 -1.65
N VAL A 341 16.01 -14.85 -0.68
CA VAL A 341 16.39 -15.34 0.66
C VAL A 341 15.12 -15.75 1.40
N ASP A 342 14.95 -17.06 1.59
CA ASP A 342 13.94 -17.64 2.47
C ASP A 342 14.21 -17.14 3.90
N ILE A 343 13.33 -16.28 4.43
CA ILE A 343 13.56 -15.59 5.71
C ILE A 343 13.36 -16.50 6.94
N GLY A 344 13.17 -17.81 6.77
CA GLY A 344 13.40 -18.81 7.83
C GLY A 344 12.50 -18.70 9.07
N TYR A 345 11.40 -17.95 9.01
CA TYR A 345 10.41 -17.90 10.08
C TYR A 345 9.31 -18.94 9.83
N THR A 346 9.35 -20.05 10.56
CA THR A 346 8.17 -20.91 10.73
C THR A 346 7.49 -20.53 12.05
N PRO A 347 6.23 -20.04 12.05
CA PRO A 347 5.53 -19.79 13.30
C PRO A 347 5.14 -21.13 13.95
N VAL A 348 5.68 -21.40 15.13
CA VAL A 348 5.22 -22.51 15.99
C VAL A 348 4.19 -21.96 16.97
N LEU A 349 2.95 -22.43 16.88
CA LEU A 349 1.87 -22.03 17.77
C LEU A 349 1.96 -22.78 19.11
N GLY A 350 2.19 -22.03 20.21
CA GLY A 350 2.11 -22.51 21.58
C GLY A 350 1.58 -21.41 22.50
N GLY A 351 0.44 -21.65 23.16
CA GLY A 351 -0.30 -20.65 23.92
C GLY A 351 0.47 -20.07 25.11
N GLY A 352 0.71 -18.76 25.06
CA GLY A 352 1.32 -18.01 26.16
C GLY A 352 2.28 -16.91 25.72
N GLY A 353 1.82 -15.97 24.88
CA GLY A 353 2.57 -14.76 24.51
C GLY A 353 3.69 -14.96 23.48
N VAL A 354 3.88 -13.95 22.64
CA VAL A 354 4.95 -13.90 21.63
C VAL A 354 6.28 -13.66 22.34
N VAL A 355 7.14 -14.68 22.41
CA VAL A 355 8.54 -14.52 22.80
C VAL A 355 9.39 -14.58 21.54
N ILE A 356 9.86 -13.41 21.10
CA ILE A 356 10.89 -13.28 20.07
C ILE A 356 12.26 -13.55 20.70
N THR A 357 12.83 -14.72 20.47
CA THR A 357 14.26 -14.96 20.75
C THR A 357 15.06 -14.89 19.45
N PRO A 358 16.13 -14.08 19.38
CA PRO A 358 17.01 -14.07 18.23
C PRO A 358 17.70 -15.43 18.05
N PRO A 359 18.02 -15.82 16.80
CA PRO A 359 18.76 -17.06 16.56
C PRO A 359 20.14 -17.00 17.23
N PRO A 360 20.65 -18.13 17.76
CA PRO A 360 21.99 -18.16 18.33
C PRO A 360 23.02 -17.76 17.27
N PRO A 361 24.08 -17.02 17.64
CA PRO A 361 25.13 -16.68 16.70
C PRO A 361 25.73 -17.96 16.11
N PRO A 362 26.14 -17.96 14.83
CA PRO A 362 26.76 -19.11 14.20
C PRO A 362 27.93 -19.59 15.05
N GLY A 363 27.87 -20.85 15.49
CA GLY A 363 28.95 -21.46 16.25
C GLY A 363 30.26 -21.31 15.48
N THR A 364 31.27 -20.76 16.12
CA THR A 364 32.63 -20.75 15.57
C THR A 364 33.09 -22.20 15.46
N SER A 365 33.04 -22.74 14.24
CA SER A 365 33.67 -24.01 13.90
C SER A 365 35.18 -23.82 14.06
N THR A 366 35.71 -24.20 15.22
CA THR A 366 37.14 -24.42 15.39
C THR A 366 37.48 -25.71 14.66
N ILE A 367 38.07 -25.57 13.47
CA ILE A 367 38.70 -26.70 12.79
C ILE A 367 40.03 -26.99 13.51
N PRO A 368 40.30 -28.26 13.92
CA PRO A 368 41.54 -28.68 14.59
C PRO A 368 42.82 -28.45 13.79
#